data_AF-Q697H0-F1
#
_entry.id   AF-Q697H0-F1
#
_cell.length_a   1.000
_cell.length_b   1.000
_cell.length_c   1.000
_cell.angle_alpha   90.00
_cell.angle_beta   90.00
_cell.angle_gamma   90.00
#
_symmetry.space_group_name_H-M   'P 1'
#
loop_
_entity.id
_entity.type
_entity.pdbx_description
1 polymer ?
#
loop_
_entity_poly.entity_id
_entity_poly.type
_entity_poly.pdbx_seq_one_letter_code
_entity_poly.pdbx_strand_id
1 'polypeptide(L)'
;MMNLMIYMVMILLVMTALMIMFKLTSYNLMMSRNKNSTFKCGFDLLSSLRLPFSLHFYVISIIFLIFDVELILLMPFIFVMKMNNSMKTYMMMLLFFTVLMVGFIYEWWMGLLNWLI
;
A
#
# COMPACT_ATOMS: atom_id res chain seq x y z
N MET A 1 9.69 4.86 -25.19
CA MET A 1 9.78 5.97 -24.22
C MET A 1 8.77 7.08 -24.53
N MET A 2 8.80 7.68 -25.73
CA MET A 2 7.89 8.79 -26.07
C MET A 2 6.39 8.42 -26.02
N ASN A 3 5.99 7.24 -26.52
CA ASN A 3 4.59 6.79 -26.42
C ASN A 3 4.13 6.58 -24.98
N LEU A 4 5.01 6.10 -24.08
CA LEU A 4 4.69 5.93 -22.66
C LEU A 4 4.42 7.28 -22.01
N MET A 5 5.26 8.28 -22.31
CA MET A 5 5.07 9.64 -21.81
C MET A 5 3.75 10.24 -22.31
N ILE A 6 3.40 10.00 -23.58
CA ILE A 6 2.12 10.45 -24.16
C ILE A 6 0.95 9.81 -23.39
N TYR A 7 0.97 8.50 -23.13
CA TYR A 7 -0.10 7.85 -22.38
C TYR A 7 -0.25 8.39 -20.95
N MET A 8 0.86 8.63 -20.24
CA MET A 8 0.82 9.20 -18.89
C MET A 8 0.21 10.61 -18.87
N VAL A 9 0.57 11.44 -19.84
CA VAL A 9 0.00 12.80 -19.99
C VAL A 9 -1.48 12.75 -20.32
N MET A 10 -1.90 11.84 -21.21
CA MET A 10 -3.31 11.66 -21.56
C MET A 10 -4.14 11.24 -20.35
N ILE A 11 -3.64 10.34 -19.51
CA ILE A 11 -4.34 9.92 -18.27
C ILE A 11 -4.52 11.11 -17.32
N LEU A 12 -3.47 11.90 -17.10
CA LEU A 12 -3.55 13.10 -16.25
C LEU A 12 -4.55 14.14 -16.79
N LEU A 13 -4.57 14.37 -18.10
CA LEU A 13 -5.53 15.27 -18.75
C LEU A 13 -6.97 14.79 -18.59
N VAL A 14 -7.22 13.49 -18.71
CA VAL A 14 -8.57 12.93 -18.50
C VAL A 14 -9.01 13.10 -17.05
N MET A 15 -8.15 12.78 -16.07
CA MET A 15 -8.50 12.92 -14.64
C MET A 15 -8.77 14.37 -14.24
N THR A 16 -7.98 15.31 -14.75
CA THR A 16 -8.19 16.75 -14.49
C THR A 16 -9.44 17.28 -15.17
N ALA A 17 -9.71 16.89 -16.41
CA ALA A 17 -10.94 17.25 -17.12
C ALA A 17 -12.18 16.74 -16.35
N LEU A 18 -12.18 15.49 -15.88
CA LEU A 18 -13.27 14.95 -15.07
C LEU A 18 -13.47 15.76 -13.78
N MET A 19 -12.41 16.10 -13.05
CA MET A 19 -12.52 16.94 -11.84
C MET A 19 -13.11 18.33 -12.14
N ILE A 20 -12.73 18.96 -13.26
CA ILE A 20 -13.28 20.25 -13.69
C ILE A 20 -14.77 20.11 -14.01
N MET A 21 -15.15 19.08 -14.76
CA MET A 21 -16.55 18.81 -15.10
C MET A 21 -17.41 18.56 -13.85
N PHE A 22 -16.89 17.81 -12.87
CA PHE A 22 -17.57 17.64 -11.58
C PHE A 22 -17.75 18.97 -10.84
N LYS A 23 -16.73 19.82 -10.81
CA LYS A 23 -16.82 21.13 -10.15
C LYS A 23 -17.83 22.05 -10.87
N LEU A 24 -17.85 22.05 -12.20
CA LEU A 24 -18.77 22.88 -12.98
C LEU A 24 -20.23 22.44 -12.85
N THR A 25 -20.47 21.13 -12.76
CA THR A 25 -21.83 20.58 -12.58
C THR A 25 -22.29 20.59 -11.11
N SER A 26 -21.38 20.75 -10.15
CA SER A 26 -21.73 20.80 -8.73
C SER A 26 -22.59 22.02 -8.39
N TYR A 27 -23.75 21.75 -7.76
CA TYR A 27 -24.64 22.80 -7.27
C TYR A 27 -24.08 23.36 -5.95
N ASN A 28 -23.33 24.46 -6.04
CA ASN A 28 -22.80 25.18 -4.89
C ASN A 28 -23.92 25.96 -4.17
N LEU A 29 -24.70 25.26 -3.35
CA LEU A 29 -25.53 25.89 -2.32
C LEU A 29 -24.61 26.72 -1.41
N MET A 30 -25.01 27.96 -1.10
CA MET A 30 -24.32 28.88 -0.19
C MET A 30 -23.62 28.11 0.95
N MET A 31 -22.32 28.41 1.14
CA MET A 31 -21.47 27.86 2.20
C MET A 31 -22.10 28.13 3.57
N SER A 32 -22.96 27.23 4.03
CA SER A 32 -23.54 27.31 5.36
C SER A 32 -22.56 26.71 6.36
N ARG A 33 -22.48 27.31 7.56
CA ARG A 33 -21.61 26.85 8.66
C ARG A 33 -21.76 25.34 8.92
N ASN A 34 -22.99 24.83 8.83
CA ASN A 34 -23.31 23.43 9.10
C ASN A 34 -22.87 22.46 7.97
N LYS A 35 -22.69 22.94 6.74
CA LYS A 35 -22.07 22.16 5.66
C LYS A 35 -20.55 22.09 5.77
N ASN A 36 -19.96 23.14 6.33
CA ASN A 36 -18.50 23.25 6.51
C ASN A 36 -18.01 22.67 7.85
N SER A 37 -18.92 22.25 8.73
CA SER A 37 -18.60 21.59 10.00
C SER A 37 -18.43 20.08 9.82
N THR A 38 -17.62 19.46 10.67
CA THR A 38 -17.37 18.01 10.64
C THR A 38 -18.64 17.21 10.95
N PHE A 39 -18.96 16.22 10.12
CA PHE A 39 -20.15 15.38 10.29
C PHE A 39 -19.92 14.30 11.37
N LYS A 40 -20.41 14.53 12.60
CA LYS A 40 -20.40 13.55 13.70
C LYS A 40 -21.78 13.51 14.39
N CYS A 41 -22.82 13.14 13.63
CA CYS A 41 -24.20 13.07 14.14
C CYS A 41 -24.67 14.34 14.89
N GLY A 42 -24.24 15.53 14.45
CA GLY A 42 -24.63 16.81 15.04
C GLY A 42 -23.86 17.26 16.28
N PHE A 43 -22.82 16.52 16.70
CA PHE A 43 -21.98 16.89 17.83
C PHE A 43 -20.65 17.52 17.39
N ASP A 44 -20.27 18.60 18.08
CA ASP A 44 -18.94 19.18 17.95
C ASP A 44 -17.88 18.24 18.55
N LEU A 45 -16.66 18.33 18.03
CA LEU A 45 -15.52 17.56 18.52
C LEU A 45 -15.20 17.92 19.97
N LEU A 46 -15.58 17.05 20.91
CA LEU A 46 -15.27 17.19 22.35
C LEU A 46 -13.78 16.99 22.67
N SER A 47 -13.01 16.35 21.78
CA SER A 47 -11.59 16.04 21.99
C SER A 47 -10.80 16.06 20.69
N SER A 48 -9.47 16.17 20.80
CA SER A 48 -8.57 16.04 19.65
C SER A 48 -8.80 14.71 18.92
N LEU A 49 -8.70 14.74 17.58
CA LEU A 49 -8.85 13.58 16.68
C LEU A 49 -7.81 12.46 16.89
N ARG A 50 -6.91 12.60 17.87
CA ARG A 50 -5.92 11.57 18.24
C ARG A 50 -6.62 10.48 19.03
N LEU A 51 -7.22 9.55 18.30
CA LEU A 51 -7.68 8.28 18.85
C LEU A 51 -6.46 7.40 19.13
N PRO A 52 -6.48 6.56 20.18
CA PRO A 52 -5.47 5.54 20.34
C PRO A 52 -5.45 4.65 19.10
N PHE A 53 -4.29 4.54 18.48
CA PHE A 53 -4.10 3.72 17.30
C PHE A 53 -3.95 2.25 17.72
N SER A 54 -4.54 1.33 16.96
CA SER A 54 -4.40 -0.09 17.27
C SER A 54 -2.99 -0.57 16.89
N LEU A 55 -2.28 -1.11 17.87
CA LEU A 55 -0.94 -1.68 17.68
C LEU A 55 -0.93 -2.81 16.64
N HIS A 56 -2.05 -3.52 16.47
CA HIS A 56 -2.18 -4.55 15.44
C HIS A 56 -1.95 -4.03 14.01
N PHE A 57 -2.56 -2.90 13.62
CA PHE A 57 -2.33 -2.35 12.28
C PHE A 57 -0.89 -1.86 12.10
N TYR A 58 -0.24 -1.43 13.18
CA TYR A 58 1.16 -1.02 13.16
C TYR A 58 2.08 -2.22 12.89
N VAL A 59 1.86 -3.32 13.60
CA VAL A 59 2.62 -4.57 13.43
C VAL A 59 2.47 -5.12 12.02
N ILE A 60 1.25 -5.16 11.47
CA ILE A 60 1.01 -5.61 10.09
C ILE A 60 1.76 -4.72 9.09
N SER A 61 1.81 -3.41 9.32
CA SER A 61 2.54 -2.47 8.45
C SER A 61 4.05 -2.71 8.46
N ILE A 62 4.62 -3.04 9.62
CA ILE A 62 6.04 -3.39 9.74
C ILE A 62 6.34 -4.70 9.01
N ILE A 63 5.52 -5.72 9.24
CA ILE A 63 5.67 -7.03 8.57
C ILE A 63 5.61 -6.85 7.05
N PHE A 64 4.64 -6.07 6.55
CA PHE A 64 4.53 -5.76 5.13
C PHE A 64 5.80 -5.09 4.58
N LEU A 65 6.38 -4.14 5.30
CA LEU A 65 7.61 -3.45 4.87
C LEU A 65 8.78 -4.42 4.77
N ILE A 66 8.94 -5.32 5.74
CA ILE A 66 10.01 -6.34 5.73
C ILE A 66 9.83 -7.27 4.53
N PHE A 67 8.63 -7.80 4.30
CA PHE A 67 8.34 -8.64 3.13
C PHE A 67 8.58 -7.93 1.79
N ASP A 68 8.29 -6.63 1.68
CA ASP A 68 8.54 -5.87 0.46
C ASP A 68 10.04 -5.77 0.15
N VAL A 69 10.87 -5.55 1.18
CA VAL A 69 12.33 -5.56 1.04
C VAL A 69 12.84 -6.95 0.62
N GLU A 70 12.29 -8.01 1.20
CA GLU A 70 12.64 -9.38 0.85
C GLU A 70 12.27 -9.73 -0.61
N LEU A 71 11.13 -9.25 -1.10
CA LEU A 71 10.73 -9.42 -2.50
C LEU A 71 11.65 -8.67 -3.47
N ILE A 72 12.09 -7.46 -3.11
CA ILE A 72 13.08 -6.71 -3.90
C ILE A 72 14.39 -7.50 -4.03
N LEU A 73 14.83 -8.17 -2.96
CA LEU A 73 16.01 -9.04 -2.98
C LEU A 73 15.83 -10.28 -3.85
N LEU A 74 14.59 -10.74 -4.06
CA LEU A 74 14.27 -11.93 -4.85
C LEU A 74 14.30 -11.64 -6.37
N MET A 75 13.86 -10.45 -6.79
CA MET A 75 13.81 -10.03 -8.20
C MET A 75 15.10 -10.22 -9.02
N PRO A 76 16.31 -9.87 -8.54
CA PRO A 76 17.54 -10.03 -9.32
C PRO A 76 17.86 -11.49 -9.66
N PHE A 77 17.40 -12.44 -8.85
CA PHE A 77 17.66 -13.85 -9.11
C PHE A 77 17.01 -14.35 -10.40
N ILE A 78 15.88 -13.79 -10.82
CA ILE A 78 15.24 -14.12 -12.11
C ILE A 78 16.22 -13.86 -13.27
N PHE A 79 16.95 -12.74 -13.20
CA PHE A 79 17.97 -12.40 -14.19
C PHE A 79 19.21 -13.28 -14.07
N VAL A 80 19.68 -13.55 -12.85
CA VAL A 80 20.85 -14.41 -12.62
C VAL A 80 20.63 -15.83 -13.15
N MET A 81 19.44 -16.40 -12.95
CA MET A 81 19.11 -17.74 -13.46
C MET A 81 19.12 -17.80 -14.99
N LYS A 82 18.71 -16.71 -15.65
CA LYS A 82 18.76 -16.60 -17.11
C LYS A 82 20.21 -16.52 -17.63
N MET A 83 21.10 -15.86 -16.90
CA MET A 83 22.50 -15.67 -17.31
C MET A 83 23.43 -16.83 -16.91
N ASN A 84 23.19 -17.45 -15.75
CA ASN A 84 24.05 -18.48 -15.20
C ASN A 84 23.23 -19.63 -14.61
N ASN A 85 23.09 -20.71 -15.39
CA ASN A 85 22.34 -21.92 -15.03
C ASN A 85 23.21 -22.91 -14.22
N SER A 86 23.87 -22.44 -13.16
CA SER A 86 24.75 -23.25 -12.33
C SER A 86 24.01 -23.91 -11.17
N MET A 87 24.34 -25.15 -10.79
CA MET A 87 23.74 -25.77 -9.59
C MET A 87 23.94 -24.93 -8.32
N LYS A 88 25.02 -24.14 -8.24
CA LYS A 88 25.30 -23.25 -7.10
C LYS A 88 24.27 -22.12 -6.98
N THR A 89 23.84 -21.52 -8.09
CA THR A 89 22.83 -20.45 -8.08
C THR A 89 21.44 -20.99 -7.68
N TYR A 90 21.09 -22.21 -8.10
CA TYR A 90 19.88 -22.89 -7.62
C TYR A 90 19.91 -23.15 -6.11
N MET A 91 21.04 -23.65 -5.58
CA MET A 91 21.15 -23.94 -4.15
C MET A 91 21.05 -22.69 -3.29
N MET A 92 21.65 -21.58 -3.71
CA MET A 92 21.52 -20.29 -3.01
C MET A 92 20.08 -19.77 -3.02
N MET A 93 19.37 -19.93 -4.15
CA MET A 93 17.97 -19.55 -4.27
C MET A 93 17.06 -20.35 -3.36
N LEU A 94 17.25 -21.68 -3.33
CA LEU A 94 16.50 -22.55 -2.44
C LEU A 94 16.73 -22.18 -0.98
N LEU A 95 17.98 -21.92 -0.60
CA LEU A 95 18.31 -21.50 0.77
C LEU A 95 17.60 -20.19 1.12
N PHE A 96 17.66 -19.18 0.24
CA PHE A 96 16.96 -17.91 0.46
C PHE A 96 15.44 -18.09 0.61
N PHE A 97 14.81 -18.87 -0.27
CA PHE A 97 13.38 -19.18 -0.17
C PHE A 97 13.02 -19.92 1.12
N THR A 98 13.86 -20.85 1.59
CA THR A 98 13.59 -21.56 2.85
C THR A 98 13.61 -20.62 4.05
N VAL A 99 14.51 -19.63 4.07
CA VAL A 99 14.55 -18.62 5.13
C VAL A 99 13.26 -17.79 5.14
N LEU A 100 12.79 -17.35 3.97
CA LEU A 100 11.51 -16.61 3.84
C LEU A 100 10.33 -17.44 4.36
N MET A 101 10.25 -18.71 3.97
CA MET A 101 9.17 -19.60 4.43
C MET A 101 9.19 -19.81 5.94
N VAL A 102 10.38 -19.97 6.55
CA VAL A 102 10.51 -20.12 8.00
C VAL A 102 10.10 -18.83 8.72
N GLY A 103 10.51 -17.66 8.22
CA GLY A 103 10.10 -16.36 8.75
C GLY A 103 8.58 -16.19 8.75
N PHE A 104 7.94 -16.47 7.61
CA PHE A 104 6.49 -16.40 7.47
C PHE A 104 5.75 -17.38 8.43
N ILE A 105 6.22 -18.62 8.53
CA ILE A 105 5.63 -19.61 9.46
C ILE A 105 5.76 -19.13 10.92
N TYR A 106 6.90 -18.54 11.28
CA TYR A 106 7.11 -18.00 12.62
C TYR A 106 6.14 -16.86 12.94
N GLU A 107 5.94 -15.93 12.02
CA GLU A 107 4.99 -14.82 12.19
C GLU A 107 3.54 -15.30 12.31
N TRP A 108 3.17 -16.32 11.52
CA TRP A 108 1.86 -16.96 11.64
C TRP A 108 1.71 -17.59 13.02
N TRP A 109 2.68 -18.39 13.46
CA TRP A 109 2.59 -19.09 14.74
C TRP A 109 2.51 -18.12 15.93
N MET A 110 3.15 -16.96 15.83
CA MET A 110 3.03 -15.87 16.82
C MET A 110 1.66 -15.17 16.82
N GLY A 111 0.77 -15.50 15.89
CA GLY A 111 -0.59 -14.94 15.83
C GLY A 111 -0.63 -13.48 15.39
N LEU A 112 0.46 -12.93 14.88
CA LEU A 112 0.57 -11.52 14.45
C LEU A 112 -0.36 -11.20 13.26
N LEU A 113 -0.75 -12.23 12.51
CA LEU A 113 -1.65 -12.16 11.36
C LEU A 113 -3.13 -12.44 11.71
N ASN A 114 -3.45 -12.82 12.96
CA ASN A 114 -4.84 -13.10 13.33
C ASN A 114 -5.63 -11.81 13.52
N TRP A 115 -6.71 -11.69 12.77
CA TRP A 115 -7.57 -10.50 12.75
C TRP A 115 -8.69 -10.52 13.80
N LEU A 116 -8.92 -11.65 14.48
CA LEU A 116 -10.10 -11.90 15.31
C LEU A 116 -9.86 -11.75 16.84
N ILE A 117 -9.05 -10.78 17.27
CA ILE A 117 -8.93 -10.40 18.68
C ILE A 117 -9.43 -8.99 18.89
#